data_AF-A0A633T5H3-F1
#
_entry.id   AF-A0A633T5H3-F1
#
_cell.length_a   1.000
_cell.length_b   1.000
_cell.length_c   1.000
_cell.angle_alpha   90.00
_cell.angle_beta   90.00
_cell.angle_gamma   90.00
#
_symmetry.space_group_name_H-M   'P 1'
#
loop_
_entity.id
_entity.type
_entity.pdbx_description
1 polymer ?
#
loop_
_entity_poly.entity_id
_entity_poly.type
_entity_poly.pdbx_seq_one_letter_code
_entity_poly.pdbx_strand_id
1 'polypeptide(L)'
;MRIILALFIYIYAFGVDVCERRDIEMSAYIEKHAVGYKNKNFNLSEEKLYKKSFSDCYDKKNKEACLYIYNNFAIDENFKIESNIFNLITIMTYVGLTLDIDKDKKYKEINRLIALDSWKKASELIDFVLSKTNDTKTIEGLKLLKKMSDFEINRAYACPLYHNDKLQSDKIDMPCACKKNTALLIKPDTIKRAFLNLKLLCDKYKDSVSCGVVGGLYENGKGVRINFKQAKKYYGLACDGGYQLGCDGYKRFMGY
;
A
#
# COMPACT_ATOMS: atom_id res chain seq x y z
N MET A 1 12.32 18.73 27.34
CA MET A 1 11.16 18.02 27.94
C MET A 1 9.84 18.21 27.18
N ARG A 2 9.44 19.43 26.78
CA ARG A 2 8.16 19.66 26.07
C ARG A 2 8.05 19.04 24.67
N ILE A 3 9.16 18.98 23.91
CA ILE A 3 9.18 18.37 22.55
C ILE A 3 9.08 16.83 22.61
N ILE A 4 9.67 16.20 23.63
CA ILE A 4 9.57 14.75 23.83
C ILE A 4 8.15 14.38 24.26
N LEU A 5 7.49 15.18 25.11
CA LEU A 5 6.09 14.96 25.48
C LEU A 5 5.14 15.04 24.28
N ALA A 6 5.37 15.96 23.34
CA ALA A 6 4.57 16.08 22.12
C ALA A 6 4.76 14.89 21.16
N LEU A 7 5.98 14.35 21.05
CA LEU A 7 6.23 13.11 20.31
C LEU A 7 5.56 11.89 20.96
N PHE A 8 5.56 11.83 22.31
CA PHE A 8 4.84 10.79 23.04
C PHE A 8 3.33 10.89 22.84
N ILE A 9 2.73 12.09 22.82
CA ILE A 9 1.29 12.25 22.58
C ILE A 9 0.91 11.85 21.14
N TYR A 10 1.77 12.09 20.15
CA TYR A 10 1.50 11.69 18.77
C TYR A 10 1.59 10.17 18.54
N ILE A 11 2.42 9.45 19.32
CA ILE A 11 2.51 7.98 19.29
C ILE A 11 1.25 7.30 19.88
N TYR A 12 0.56 7.97 20.81
CA TYR A 12 -0.60 7.40 21.51
C TYR A 12 -1.96 7.90 20.98
N ALA A 13 -1.99 8.94 20.15
CA ALA A 13 -3.25 9.48 19.62
C ALA A 13 -3.84 8.65 18.46
N PHE A 14 -3.01 7.90 17.75
CA PHE A 14 -3.39 6.98 16.68
C PHE A 14 -2.50 5.75 16.81
N GLY A 15 -3.08 4.55 16.81
CA GLY A 15 -2.33 3.34 17.09
C GLY A 15 -1.18 3.09 16.10
N VAL A 16 -0.27 2.17 16.44
CA VAL A 16 0.82 1.78 15.53
C VAL A 16 0.25 0.94 14.39
N ASP A 17 -0.21 1.59 13.32
CA ASP A 17 -0.60 0.95 12.06
C ASP A 17 0.51 1.16 11.01
N VAL A 18 1.10 0.05 10.54
CA VAL A 18 2.21 0.11 9.58
C VAL A 18 1.78 0.66 8.21
N CYS A 19 0.51 0.51 7.84
CA CYS A 19 0.00 1.05 6.59
C CYS A 19 -0.35 2.52 6.69
N GLU A 20 -1.05 2.93 7.75
CA GLU A 20 -1.41 4.34 7.95
C GLU A 20 -0.16 5.23 7.97
N ARG A 21 0.89 4.80 8.67
CA ARG A 21 2.18 5.50 8.69
C ARG A 21 2.77 5.66 7.29
N ARG A 22 2.71 4.60 6.47
CA ARG A 22 3.24 4.63 5.10
C ARG A 22 2.41 5.49 4.18
N ASP A 23 1.09 5.49 4.35
CA ASP A 23 0.19 6.33 3.56
C ASP A 23 0.44 7.84 3.89
N ILE A 24 0.69 8.19 5.16
CA ILE A 24 1.09 9.56 5.55
C ILE A 24 2.44 9.96 4.94
N GLU A 25 3.45 9.11 5.06
CA GLU A 25 4.78 9.37 4.50
C GLU A 25 4.74 9.48 2.97
N MET A 26 3.91 8.65 2.32
CA MET A 26 3.67 8.67 0.88
C MET A 26 3.05 10.00 0.45
N SER A 27 2.00 10.48 1.13
CA SER A 27 1.36 11.77 0.82
C SER A 27 2.35 12.93 0.92
N ALA A 28 3.11 13.01 2.01
CA ALA A 28 4.12 14.06 2.19
C ALA A 28 5.25 13.96 1.14
N TYR A 29 5.62 12.73 0.75
CA TYR A 29 6.60 12.49 -0.30
C TYR A 29 6.12 12.99 -1.67
N ILE A 30 4.88 12.65 -2.05
CA ILE A 30 4.28 13.06 -3.32
C ILE A 30 4.17 14.59 -3.37
N GLU A 31 3.57 15.20 -2.35
CA GLU A 31 3.36 16.65 -2.29
C GLU A 31 4.67 17.41 -2.47
N LYS A 32 5.71 17.03 -1.73
CA LYS A 32 7.03 17.64 -1.82
C LYS A 32 7.58 17.63 -3.26
N HIS A 33 7.50 16.50 -3.95
CA HIS A 33 8.09 16.37 -5.30
C HIS A 33 7.20 17.00 -6.37
N ALA A 34 5.88 16.87 -6.26
CA ALA A 34 4.94 17.49 -7.18
C ALA A 34 5.00 19.03 -7.12
N VAL A 35 5.05 19.60 -5.92
CA VAL A 35 5.26 21.05 -5.71
C VAL A 35 6.64 21.47 -6.20
N GLY A 36 7.69 20.68 -5.91
CA GLY A 36 9.04 20.93 -6.42
C GLY A 36 9.08 21.01 -7.95
N TYR A 37 8.41 20.08 -8.65
CA TYR A 37 8.30 20.10 -10.10
C TYR A 37 7.55 21.34 -10.61
N LYS A 38 6.39 21.65 -10.01
CA LYS A 38 5.56 22.81 -10.37
C LYS A 38 6.34 24.12 -10.21
N ASN A 39 7.06 24.30 -9.10
CA ASN A 39 7.83 25.51 -8.83
C ASN A 39 8.99 25.71 -9.83
N LYS A 40 9.65 24.63 -10.27
CA LYS A 40 10.69 24.71 -11.31
C LYS A 40 10.16 25.11 -12.69
N ASN A 41 8.84 25.06 -12.88
CA ASN A 41 8.16 25.32 -14.15
C ASN A 41 6.98 26.30 -13.96
N PHE A 42 7.10 27.23 -13.01
CA PHE A 42 6.02 28.12 -12.56
C PHE A 42 5.46 29.03 -13.65
N ASN A 43 6.22 29.24 -14.73
CA ASN A 43 5.86 30.07 -15.87
C ASN A 43 4.96 29.36 -16.89
N LEU A 44 4.70 28.07 -16.73
CA LEU A 44 3.85 27.30 -17.63
C LEU A 44 2.40 27.30 -17.13
N SER A 45 1.44 27.36 -18.06
CA SER A 45 0.05 27.04 -17.75
C SER A 45 -0.08 25.56 -17.33
N GLU A 46 -1.15 25.22 -16.61
CA GLU A 46 -1.39 23.85 -16.12
C GLU A 46 -1.36 22.80 -17.24
N GLU A 47 -2.00 23.09 -18.38
CA GLU A 47 -2.00 22.21 -19.55
C GLU A 47 -0.57 22.01 -20.13
N LYS A 48 0.19 23.10 -20.26
CA LYS A 48 1.58 23.04 -20.76
C LYS A 48 2.49 22.30 -19.79
N LEU A 49 2.28 22.50 -18.49
CA LEU A 49 3.03 21.85 -17.43
C LEU A 49 2.78 20.34 -17.42
N TYR A 50 1.53 19.91 -17.58
CA TYR A 50 1.14 18.49 -17.66
C TYR A 50 1.72 17.82 -18.92
N LYS A 51 1.60 18.45 -20.10
CA LYS A 51 2.22 17.92 -21.34
C LYS A 51 3.74 17.79 -21.20
N LYS A 52 4.38 18.79 -20.58
CA LYS A 52 5.82 18.75 -20.30
C LYS A 52 6.19 17.67 -19.29
N SER A 53 5.41 17.50 -18.21
CA SER A 53 5.68 16.47 -17.21
C SER A 53 5.62 15.06 -17.80
N PHE A 54 4.73 14.81 -18.77
CA PHE A 54 4.71 13.54 -19.46
C PHE A 54 6.02 13.25 -20.19
N SER A 55 6.51 14.16 -21.02
CA SER A 55 7.81 14.00 -21.70
C SER A 55 8.97 13.87 -20.70
N ASP A 56 9.00 14.70 -19.65
CA ASP A 56 10.06 14.61 -18.64
C ASP A 56 10.00 13.28 -17.87
N CYS A 57 8.81 12.77 -17.56
CA CYS A 57 8.64 11.47 -16.91
C CYS A 57 9.03 10.32 -17.86
N TYR A 58 8.51 10.33 -19.09
CA TYR A 58 8.68 9.25 -20.06
C TYR A 58 10.10 9.21 -20.65
N ASP A 59 10.56 10.32 -21.23
CA ASP A 59 11.82 10.38 -21.97
C ASP A 59 13.03 10.47 -21.04
N LYS A 60 12.90 11.30 -19.99
CA LYS A 60 14.02 11.61 -19.08
C LYS A 60 13.95 10.82 -17.77
N LYS A 61 12.93 10.00 -17.56
CA LYS A 61 12.70 9.25 -16.31
C LYS A 61 12.73 10.17 -15.09
N ASN A 62 12.23 11.41 -15.25
CA ASN A 62 12.24 12.40 -14.20
C ASN A 62 11.20 12.06 -13.15
N LYS A 63 11.67 11.69 -11.96
CA LYS A 63 10.82 11.29 -10.84
C LYS A 63 9.83 12.36 -10.38
N GLU A 64 10.27 13.60 -10.27
CA GLU A 64 9.40 14.70 -9.84
C GLU A 64 8.28 14.93 -10.85
N ALA A 65 8.57 14.80 -12.15
CA ALA A 65 7.57 14.86 -13.21
C ALA A 65 6.57 13.71 -13.10
N CYS A 66 7.02 12.47 -12.86
CA CYS A 66 6.13 11.32 -12.68
C CYS A 66 5.24 11.48 -11.44
N LEU A 67 5.79 11.98 -10.33
CA LEU A 67 5.03 12.23 -9.09
C LEU A 67 4.03 13.39 -9.26
N TYR A 68 4.39 14.40 -10.05
CA TYR A 68 3.45 15.46 -10.44
C TYR A 68 2.27 14.88 -11.25
N ILE A 69 2.53 14.01 -12.24
CA ILE A 69 1.46 13.33 -12.99
C ILE A 69 0.59 12.50 -12.05
N TYR A 70 1.20 11.66 -11.22
CA TYR A 70 0.48 10.82 -10.26
C TYR A 70 -0.42 11.65 -9.34
N ASN A 71 0.08 12.76 -8.79
CA ASN A 71 -0.71 13.64 -7.93
C ASN A 71 -1.95 14.18 -8.65
N ASN A 72 -1.77 14.74 -9.86
CA ASN A 72 -2.88 15.35 -10.59
C ASN A 72 -3.91 14.32 -11.09
N PHE A 73 -3.46 13.09 -11.38
CA PHE A 73 -4.32 12.06 -11.94
C PHE A 73 -4.97 11.17 -10.88
N ALA A 74 -4.15 10.57 -10.00
CA ALA A 74 -4.60 9.54 -9.07
C ALA A 74 -5.20 10.12 -7.78
N ILE A 75 -4.78 11.31 -7.35
CA ILE A 75 -5.25 11.96 -6.12
C ILE A 75 -6.33 13.00 -6.44
N ASP A 76 -6.05 13.92 -7.37
CA ASP A 76 -6.96 15.04 -7.66
C ASP A 76 -8.08 14.69 -8.66
N GLU A 77 -8.05 13.49 -9.26
CA GLU A 77 -9.00 13.03 -10.31
C GLU A 77 -9.22 14.07 -11.44
N ASN A 78 -8.19 14.88 -11.73
CA ASN A 78 -8.32 16.01 -12.65
C ASN A 78 -8.15 15.54 -14.12
N PHE A 79 -9.19 14.93 -14.68
CA PHE A 79 -9.24 14.45 -16.08
C PHE A 79 -9.33 15.57 -17.14
N LYS A 80 -9.17 16.83 -16.78
CA LYS A 80 -9.46 17.96 -17.68
C LYS A 80 -8.44 18.14 -18.81
N ILE A 81 -7.25 17.54 -18.68
CA ILE A 81 -6.12 17.79 -19.58
C ILE A 81 -5.93 16.67 -20.61
N GLU A 82 -6.22 15.43 -20.27
CA GLU A 82 -6.10 14.26 -21.15
C GLU A 82 -7.39 13.44 -21.09
N SER A 83 -8.10 13.37 -22.22
CA SER A 83 -9.37 12.65 -22.36
C SER A 83 -9.22 11.31 -23.08
N ASN A 84 -8.07 11.07 -23.70
CA ASN A 84 -7.79 9.79 -24.35
C ASN A 84 -7.40 8.76 -23.28
N ILE A 85 -8.31 7.83 -23.02
CA ILE A 85 -8.12 6.78 -22.04
C ILE A 85 -6.92 5.87 -22.32
N PHE A 86 -6.54 5.66 -23.59
CA PHE A 86 -5.34 4.88 -23.92
C PHE A 86 -4.05 5.62 -23.53
N ASN A 87 -4.04 6.96 -23.67
CA ASN A 87 -2.93 7.77 -23.18
C ASN A 87 -2.85 7.69 -21.66
N LEU A 88 -3.99 7.77 -20.95
CA LEU A 88 -4.03 7.64 -19.49
C LEU A 88 -3.51 6.26 -19.02
N ILE A 89 -3.92 5.17 -19.66
CA ILE A 89 -3.40 3.82 -19.39
C ILE A 89 -1.88 3.80 -19.56
N THR A 90 -1.38 4.37 -20.66
CA THR A 90 0.05 4.43 -20.95
C THR A 90 0.78 5.24 -19.89
N ILE A 91 0.31 6.45 -19.59
CA ILE A 91 0.87 7.35 -18.59
C ILE A 91 1.01 6.64 -17.24
N MET A 92 -0.07 6.04 -16.74
CA MET A 92 -0.06 5.38 -15.43
C MET A 92 0.84 4.13 -15.41
N THR A 93 0.90 3.40 -16.53
CA THR A 93 1.84 2.28 -16.68
C THR A 93 3.29 2.76 -16.57
N TYR A 94 3.64 3.86 -17.25
CA TYR A 94 4.99 4.43 -17.24
C TYR A 94 5.38 5.08 -15.92
N VAL A 95 4.44 5.75 -15.24
CA VAL A 95 4.65 6.26 -13.88
C VAL A 95 5.02 5.10 -12.95
N GLY A 96 4.26 4.00 -13.01
CA GLY A 96 4.56 2.80 -12.21
C GLY A 96 5.93 2.21 -12.51
N LEU A 97 6.26 2.01 -13.79
CA LEU A 97 7.57 1.50 -14.21
C LEU A 97 8.73 2.39 -13.76
N THR A 98 8.60 3.70 -13.90
CA THR A 98 9.66 4.65 -13.56
C THR A 98 9.92 4.69 -12.05
N LEU A 99 8.86 4.72 -11.24
CA LEU A 99 8.99 4.75 -9.79
C LEU A 99 9.52 3.43 -9.23
N ASP A 100 9.16 2.30 -9.83
CA ASP A 100 9.63 0.98 -9.40
C ASP A 100 11.15 0.79 -9.58
N ILE A 101 11.72 1.41 -10.61
CA ILE A 101 13.15 1.33 -10.93
C ILE A 101 13.98 2.32 -10.07
N ASP A 102 13.36 3.25 -9.35
CA ASP A 102 14.07 4.23 -8.53
C ASP A 102 14.93 3.55 -7.45
N LYS A 103 16.22 3.92 -7.41
CA LYS A 103 17.22 3.35 -6.51
C LYS A 103 17.30 4.04 -5.16
N ASP A 104 16.42 5.01 -4.88
CA ASP A 104 16.35 5.67 -3.59
C ASP A 104 15.96 4.68 -2.48
N LYS A 105 16.97 4.18 -1.76
CA LYS A 105 16.79 3.21 -0.68
C LYS A 105 15.91 3.75 0.45
N LYS A 106 15.86 5.07 0.66
CA LYS A 106 15.09 5.68 1.74
C LYS A 106 13.59 5.60 1.45
N TYR A 107 13.19 5.85 0.20
CA TYR A 107 11.78 5.88 -0.21
C TYR A 107 11.36 4.65 -1.04
N LYS A 108 12.17 3.59 -1.07
CA LYS A 108 11.93 2.39 -1.89
C LYS A 108 10.53 1.79 -1.70
N GLU A 109 10.08 1.62 -0.45
CA GLU A 109 8.73 1.07 -0.19
C GLU A 109 7.64 2.04 -0.66
N ILE A 110 7.79 3.34 -0.40
CA ILE A 110 6.86 4.39 -0.84
C ILE A 110 6.76 4.43 -2.37
N ASN A 111 7.90 4.46 -3.06
CA ASN A 111 7.95 4.43 -4.52
C ASN A 111 7.26 3.19 -5.08
N ARG A 112 7.48 2.01 -4.50
CA ARG A 112 6.78 0.80 -4.93
C ARG A 112 5.28 0.90 -4.65
N LEU A 113 4.84 1.42 -3.51
CA LEU A 113 3.41 1.59 -3.20
C LEU A 113 2.74 2.50 -4.24
N ILE A 114 3.36 3.62 -4.59
CA ILE A 114 2.87 4.53 -5.64
C ILE A 114 2.87 3.83 -7.01
N ALA A 115 3.91 3.05 -7.32
CA ALA A 115 4.00 2.31 -8.56
C ALA A 115 2.87 1.28 -8.71
N LEU A 116 2.58 0.54 -7.63
CA LEU A 116 1.50 -0.43 -7.59
C LEU A 116 0.14 0.22 -7.75
N ASP A 117 -0.10 1.34 -7.08
CA ASP A 117 -1.36 2.08 -7.23
C ASP A 117 -1.51 2.60 -8.67
N SER A 118 -0.40 3.07 -9.26
CA SER A 118 -0.38 3.49 -10.67
C SER A 118 -0.78 2.37 -11.63
N TRP A 119 -0.21 1.16 -11.45
CA TRP A 119 -0.61 0.00 -12.25
C TRP A 119 -2.03 -0.46 -11.96
N LYS A 120 -2.51 -0.33 -10.73
CA LYS A 120 -3.90 -0.63 -10.36
C LYS A 120 -4.86 0.30 -11.10
N LYS A 121 -4.59 1.62 -11.09
CA LYS A 121 -5.35 2.62 -11.86
C LYS A 121 -5.32 2.33 -13.35
N ALA A 122 -4.16 1.96 -13.90
CA ALA A 122 -4.07 1.54 -15.30
C ALA A 122 -4.96 0.31 -15.57
N SER A 123 -4.94 -0.70 -14.69
CA SER A 123 -5.81 -1.88 -14.80
C SER A 123 -7.30 -1.55 -14.73
N GLU A 124 -7.71 -0.63 -13.85
CA GLU A 124 -9.10 -0.15 -13.74
C GLU A 124 -9.56 0.52 -15.04
N LEU A 125 -8.72 1.34 -15.66
CA LEU A 125 -9.00 1.95 -16.97
C LEU A 125 -9.06 0.90 -18.08
N ILE A 126 -8.19 -0.10 -18.06
CA ILE A 126 -8.22 -1.22 -19.02
C ILE A 126 -9.55 -1.97 -18.93
N ASP A 127 -10.01 -2.26 -17.72
CA ASP A 127 -11.30 -2.92 -17.49
C ASP A 127 -12.47 -2.10 -18.01
N PHE A 128 -12.43 -0.78 -17.77
CA PHE A 128 -13.42 0.13 -18.33
C PHE A 128 -13.42 0.05 -19.87
N VAL A 129 -12.27 0.15 -20.53
CA VAL A 129 -12.19 0.07 -22.01
C VAL A 129 -12.69 -1.28 -22.52
N LEU A 130 -12.27 -2.39 -21.91
CA LEU A 130 -12.72 -3.73 -22.26
C LEU A 130 -14.25 -3.89 -22.14
N SER A 131 -14.90 -3.16 -21.22
CA SER A 131 -16.36 -3.17 -21.07
C SER A 131 -17.11 -2.42 -22.18
N LYS A 132 -16.41 -1.59 -22.97
CA LYS A 132 -17.01 -0.70 -23.98
C LYS A 132 -16.61 -1.01 -25.41
N THR A 133 -15.47 -1.64 -25.63
CA THR A 133 -14.92 -1.87 -26.98
C THR A 133 -15.33 -3.22 -27.57
N ASN A 134 -15.49 -3.26 -28.90
CA ASN A 134 -15.69 -4.48 -29.68
C ASN A 134 -14.50 -4.78 -30.62
N ASP A 135 -13.45 -3.95 -30.63
CA ASP A 135 -12.27 -4.17 -31.47
C ASP A 135 -11.45 -5.35 -30.92
N THR A 136 -11.40 -6.44 -31.68
CA THR A 136 -10.72 -7.68 -31.28
C THR A 136 -9.22 -7.47 -31.02
N LYS A 137 -8.53 -6.67 -31.84
CA LYS A 137 -7.09 -6.42 -31.67
C LYS A 137 -6.83 -5.60 -30.41
N THR A 138 -7.66 -4.58 -30.16
CA THR A 138 -7.61 -3.81 -28.92
C THR A 138 -7.85 -4.70 -27.71
N ILE A 139 -8.86 -5.57 -27.76
CA ILE A 139 -9.20 -6.49 -26.66
C ILE A 139 -8.03 -7.42 -26.35
N GLU A 140 -7.40 -8.02 -27.36
CA GLU A 140 -6.26 -8.92 -27.17
C GLU A 140 -5.08 -8.19 -26.51
N GLY A 141 -4.70 -7.02 -27.02
CA GLY A 141 -3.61 -6.22 -26.46
C GLY A 141 -3.86 -5.79 -25.01
N LEU A 142 -5.07 -5.32 -24.72
CA LEU A 142 -5.46 -4.89 -23.38
C LEU A 142 -5.51 -6.03 -22.37
N LYS A 143 -5.98 -7.22 -22.77
CA LYS A 143 -5.97 -8.42 -21.91
C LYS A 143 -4.55 -8.83 -21.54
N LEU A 144 -3.60 -8.71 -22.46
CA LEU A 144 -2.19 -8.99 -22.17
C LEU A 144 -1.61 -7.99 -21.16
N LEU A 145 -1.84 -6.69 -21.40
CA LEU A 145 -1.38 -5.64 -20.51
C LEU A 145 -1.96 -5.80 -19.10
N LYS A 146 -3.25 -6.09 -18.98
CA LYS A 146 -3.92 -6.36 -17.70
C LYS A 146 -3.26 -7.53 -16.96
N LYS A 147 -3.01 -8.65 -17.63
CA LYS A 147 -2.35 -9.81 -17.00
C LYS A 147 -0.97 -9.46 -16.44
N MET A 148 -0.21 -8.60 -17.13
CA MET A 148 1.09 -8.13 -16.67
C MET A 148 0.95 -7.23 -15.43
N SER A 149 0.02 -6.28 -15.45
CA SER A 149 -0.28 -5.42 -14.29
C SER A 149 -0.74 -6.23 -13.08
N ASP A 150 -1.69 -7.15 -13.26
CA ASP A 150 -2.19 -8.02 -12.20
C ASP A 150 -1.08 -8.88 -11.60
N PHE A 151 -0.16 -9.40 -12.43
CA PHE A 151 0.99 -10.15 -11.95
C PHE A 151 1.89 -9.33 -11.03
N GLU A 152 2.25 -8.10 -11.43
CA GLU A 152 3.10 -7.21 -10.62
C GLU A 152 2.44 -6.77 -9.31
N ILE A 153 1.13 -6.49 -9.37
CA ILE A 153 0.30 -6.15 -8.22
C ILE A 153 0.29 -7.32 -7.23
N ASN A 154 -0.04 -8.52 -7.69
CA ASN A 154 -0.09 -9.72 -6.84
C ASN A 154 1.28 -10.06 -6.24
N ARG A 155 2.37 -9.90 -7.01
CA ARG A 155 3.73 -10.15 -6.53
C ARG A 155 4.10 -9.25 -5.37
N ALA A 156 3.78 -7.96 -5.43
CA ALA A 156 4.13 -7.02 -4.37
C ALA A 156 3.31 -7.21 -3.09
N TYR A 157 2.11 -7.78 -3.24
CA TYR A 157 1.30 -8.19 -2.12
C TYR A 157 1.81 -9.47 -1.45
N ALA A 158 2.75 -10.22 -2.04
CA ALA A 158 3.29 -11.42 -1.41
C ALA A 158 3.99 -11.13 -0.06
N CYS A 159 3.47 -11.76 0.99
CA CYS A 159 4.09 -11.83 2.32
C CYS A 159 5.22 -12.87 2.36
N PRO A 160 6.00 -12.96 3.46
CA PRO A 160 7.06 -13.96 3.60
C PRO A 160 6.65 -15.36 3.14
N LEU A 161 7.57 -15.98 2.41
CA LEU A 161 7.33 -17.25 1.76
C LEU A 161 7.25 -18.35 2.81
N TYR A 162 6.19 -19.15 2.73
CA TYR A 162 6.05 -20.41 3.44
C TYR A 162 6.19 -21.54 2.41
N HIS A 163 7.14 -22.44 2.62
CA HIS A 163 7.29 -23.66 1.81
C HIS A 163 7.01 -24.87 2.68
N ASN A 164 6.03 -25.70 2.33
CA ASN A 164 5.53 -26.81 3.15
C ASN A 164 5.28 -26.37 4.60
N ASP A 165 4.56 -25.26 4.78
CA ASP A 165 4.27 -24.63 6.08
C ASP A 165 5.49 -24.14 6.88
N LYS A 166 6.72 -24.19 6.33
CA LYS A 166 7.92 -23.66 6.96
C LYS A 166 8.21 -22.24 6.48
N LEU A 167 8.32 -21.31 7.44
CA LEU A 167 8.74 -19.93 7.19
C LEU A 167 10.15 -19.92 6.59
N GLN A 168 10.29 -19.37 5.39
CA GLN A 168 11.59 -19.28 4.71
C GLN A 168 12.39 -18.06 5.18
N SER A 169 11.70 -16.99 5.58
CA SER A 169 12.30 -15.77 6.09
C SER A 169 11.29 -15.03 6.97
N ASP A 170 11.73 -14.53 8.12
CA ASP A 170 10.92 -13.69 9.01
C ASP A 170 11.03 -12.19 8.65
N LYS A 171 11.71 -11.85 7.55
CA LYS A 171 11.82 -10.48 7.05
C LYS A 171 10.69 -10.20 6.06
N ILE A 172 9.93 -9.14 6.34
CA ILE A 172 8.95 -8.57 5.42
C ILE A 172 9.58 -7.34 4.76
N ASP A 173 9.78 -7.40 3.45
CA ASP A 173 10.38 -6.29 2.70
C ASP A 173 9.44 -5.09 2.56
N MET A 174 8.11 -5.34 2.51
CA MET A 174 7.05 -4.31 2.43
C MET A 174 5.94 -4.61 3.43
N PRO A 175 6.11 -4.23 4.71
CA PRO A 175 5.16 -4.55 5.78
C PRO A 175 3.73 -4.10 5.48
N CYS A 176 3.54 -2.91 4.90
CA CYS A 176 2.19 -2.47 4.57
C CYS A 176 1.57 -3.31 3.44
N ALA A 177 2.31 -3.56 2.36
CA ALA A 177 1.80 -4.39 1.26
C ALA A 177 1.46 -5.80 1.75
N CYS A 178 2.31 -6.37 2.61
CA CYS A 178 2.02 -7.66 3.23
C CYS A 178 0.77 -7.62 4.12
N LYS A 179 0.57 -6.56 4.93
CA LYS A 179 -0.65 -6.41 5.73
C LYS A 179 -1.90 -6.37 4.84
N LYS A 180 -1.91 -5.52 3.79
CA LYS A 180 -3.02 -5.41 2.83
C LYS A 180 -3.35 -6.77 2.20
N ASN A 181 -2.35 -7.55 1.80
CA ASN A 181 -2.58 -8.89 1.26
C ASN A 181 -3.07 -9.90 2.29
N THR A 182 -2.55 -9.82 3.51
CA THR A 182 -2.87 -10.78 4.57
C THR A 182 -4.35 -10.77 4.91
N ALA A 183 -5.04 -9.64 4.77
CA ALA A 183 -6.48 -9.56 4.90
C ALA A 183 -7.24 -10.49 3.92
N LEU A 184 -6.70 -10.70 2.71
CA LEU A 184 -7.29 -11.58 1.69
C LEU A 184 -7.13 -13.09 2.01
N LEU A 185 -6.22 -13.42 2.94
CA LEU A 185 -5.96 -14.79 3.40
C LEU A 185 -6.84 -15.23 4.57
N ILE A 186 -7.75 -14.38 5.05
CA ILE A 186 -8.71 -14.73 6.11
C ILE A 186 -9.84 -15.57 5.51
N LYS A 187 -9.51 -16.79 5.08
CA LYS A 187 -10.42 -17.81 4.52
C LYS A 187 -10.11 -19.17 5.16
N PRO A 188 -11.07 -20.11 5.21
CA PRO A 188 -10.89 -21.38 5.94
C PRO A 188 -9.62 -22.16 5.58
N ASP A 189 -9.23 -22.16 4.31
CA ASP A 189 -8.07 -22.86 3.74
C ASP A 189 -6.73 -22.12 3.95
N THR A 190 -6.75 -20.81 4.14
CA THR A 190 -5.53 -19.95 4.19
C THR A 190 -5.34 -19.22 5.52
N ILE A 191 -6.28 -19.35 6.45
CA ILE A 191 -6.28 -18.62 7.73
C ILE A 191 -5.06 -18.90 8.61
N LYS A 192 -4.48 -20.11 8.53
CA LYS A 192 -3.21 -20.43 9.21
C LYS A 192 -2.07 -19.55 8.70
N ARG A 193 -1.98 -19.34 7.39
CA ARG A 193 -0.96 -18.45 6.79
C ARG A 193 -1.23 -16.99 7.18
N ALA A 194 -2.50 -16.57 7.16
CA ALA A 194 -2.89 -15.23 7.58
C ALA A 194 -2.47 -14.95 9.03
N PHE A 195 -2.75 -15.89 9.94
CA PHE A 195 -2.32 -15.84 11.32
C PHE A 195 -0.80 -15.65 11.46
N LEU A 196 0.00 -16.43 10.73
CA LEU A 196 1.46 -16.34 10.81
C LEU A 196 1.99 -14.99 10.32
N ASN A 197 1.42 -14.44 9.23
CA ASN A 197 1.76 -13.11 8.74
C ASN A 197 1.40 -12.01 9.74
N LEU A 198 0.17 -12.01 10.26
CA LEU A 198 -0.29 -11.02 11.25
C LEU A 198 0.53 -11.09 12.54
N LYS A 199 0.89 -12.30 12.97
CA LYS A 199 1.76 -12.51 14.13
C LYS A 199 3.14 -11.90 13.89
N LEU A 200 3.72 -12.08 12.71
CA LEU A 200 5.00 -11.46 12.37
C LEU A 200 4.91 -9.93 12.30
N LEU A 201 3.85 -9.38 11.70
CA LEU A 201 3.57 -7.94 11.65
C LEU A 201 3.45 -7.35 13.07
N CYS A 202 2.70 -8.01 13.95
CA CYS A 202 2.60 -7.63 15.37
C CYS A 202 3.96 -7.72 16.08
N ASP A 203 4.61 -8.89 16.06
CA ASP A 203 5.78 -9.14 16.90
C ASP A 203 6.99 -8.30 16.47
N LYS A 204 7.21 -8.15 15.15
CA LYS A 204 8.41 -7.51 14.57
C LYS A 204 8.19 -6.06 14.18
N TYR A 205 7.03 -5.74 13.62
CA TYR A 205 6.71 -4.39 13.11
C TYR A 205 5.80 -3.60 14.04
N LYS A 206 5.37 -4.20 15.16
CA LYS A 206 4.54 -3.57 16.19
C LYS A 206 3.20 -3.07 15.65
N ASP A 207 2.66 -3.73 14.62
CA ASP A 207 1.35 -3.38 14.08
C ASP A 207 0.23 -3.73 15.05
N SER A 208 -0.34 -2.73 15.72
CA SER A 208 -1.33 -2.87 16.79
C SER A 208 -2.61 -3.55 16.31
N VAL A 209 -3.04 -3.23 15.08
CA VAL A 209 -4.22 -3.86 14.47
C VAL A 209 -3.97 -5.36 14.28
N SER A 210 -2.80 -5.74 13.73
CA SER A 210 -2.42 -7.15 13.59
C SER A 210 -2.33 -7.84 14.95
N CYS A 211 -1.82 -7.18 15.99
CA CYS A 211 -1.82 -7.73 17.34
C CYS A 211 -3.25 -8.04 17.83
N GLY A 212 -4.20 -7.13 17.62
CA GLY A 212 -5.58 -7.31 18.03
C GLY A 212 -6.25 -8.47 17.30
N VAL A 213 -6.01 -8.59 15.99
CA VAL A 213 -6.52 -9.71 15.19
C VAL A 213 -5.92 -11.03 15.65
N VAL A 214 -4.60 -11.09 15.91
CA VAL A 214 -3.94 -12.29 16.46
C VAL A 214 -4.53 -12.69 17.81
N GLY A 215 -4.83 -11.72 18.68
CA GLY A 215 -5.54 -11.95 19.93
C GLY A 215 -6.87 -12.68 19.73
N GLY A 216 -7.69 -12.18 18.80
CA GLY A 216 -8.97 -12.80 18.45
C GLY A 216 -8.83 -14.17 17.79
N LEU A 217 -7.80 -14.40 16.98
CA LEU A 217 -7.54 -15.72 16.37
C LEU A 217 -7.16 -16.78 17.42
N TYR A 218 -6.36 -16.40 18.42
CA TYR A 218 -6.04 -17.27 19.56
C TYR A 218 -7.26 -17.55 20.45
N GLU A 219 -8.13 -16.57 20.65
CA GLU A 219 -9.35 -16.76 21.42
C GLU A 219 -10.33 -17.72 20.73
N ASN A 220 -10.53 -17.54 19.43
CA ASN A 220 -11.53 -18.28 18.66
C ASN A 220 -11.00 -19.59 18.06
N GLY A 221 -9.70 -19.87 18.19
CA GLY A 221 -9.08 -21.07 17.60
C GLY A 221 -9.06 -21.07 16.07
N LYS A 222 -8.95 -19.90 15.45
CA LYS A 222 -9.00 -19.73 13.99
C LYS A 222 -7.60 -19.75 13.38
N GLY A 223 -7.27 -20.83 12.66
CA GLY A 223 -5.93 -21.02 12.08
C GLY A 223 -4.83 -21.35 13.10
N VAL A 224 -5.18 -21.41 14.38
CA VAL A 224 -4.31 -21.74 15.53
C VAL A 224 -5.17 -22.41 16.61
N ARG A 225 -4.58 -23.19 17.52
CA ARG A 225 -5.32 -23.74 18.67
C ARG A 225 -5.76 -22.64 19.63
N ILE A 226 -6.91 -22.81 20.27
CA ILE A 226 -7.40 -21.91 21.31
C ILE A 226 -6.33 -21.75 22.40
N ASN A 227 -6.00 -20.50 22.75
CA ASN A 227 -5.06 -20.20 23.83
C ASN A 227 -5.36 -18.82 24.43
N PHE A 228 -6.13 -18.81 25.52
CA PHE A 228 -6.55 -17.56 26.19
C PHE A 228 -5.39 -16.76 26.79
N LYS A 229 -4.31 -17.42 27.23
CA LYS A 229 -3.11 -16.73 27.71
C LYS A 229 -2.44 -15.92 26.59
N GLN A 230 -2.36 -16.50 25.39
CA GLN A 230 -1.85 -15.78 24.21
C GLN A 230 -2.85 -14.73 23.73
N ALA A 231 -4.15 -15.02 23.71
CA ALA A 231 -5.18 -14.04 23.35
C ALA A 231 -5.07 -12.77 24.20
N LYS A 232 -5.05 -12.91 25.52
CA LYS A 232 -4.83 -11.81 26.48
C LYS A 232 -3.54 -11.05 26.20
N LYS A 233 -2.42 -11.74 25.99
CA LYS A 233 -1.13 -11.10 25.66
C LYS A 233 -1.23 -10.22 24.42
N TYR A 234 -1.77 -10.75 23.32
CA TYR A 234 -1.84 -10.04 22.04
C TYR A 234 -2.86 -8.90 22.05
N TYR A 235 -3.97 -9.05 22.76
CA TYR A 235 -4.89 -7.94 23.04
C TYR A 235 -4.21 -6.83 23.85
N GLY A 236 -3.40 -7.17 24.85
CA GLY A 236 -2.59 -6.20 25.60
C GLY A 236 -1.63 -5.44 24.70
N LEU A 237 -0.85 -6.13 23.85
CA LEU A 237 0.06 -5.50 22.89
C LEU A 237 -0.67 -4.56 21.92
N ALA A 238 -1.88 -4.94 21.47
CA ALA A 238 -2.70 -4.10 20.63
C ALA A 238 -3.17 -2.84 21.36
N CYS A 239 -3.55 -2.96 22.63
CA CYS A 239 -3.95 -1.85 23.48
C CYS A 239 -2.80 -0.89 23.78
N ASP A 240 -1.62 -1.43 24.13
CA ASP A 240 -0.40 -0.65 24.36
C ASP A 240 -0.04 0.19 23.13
N GLY A 241 -0.31 -0.36 21.95
CA GLY A 241 -0.15 0.32 20.67
C GLY A 241 -1.38 1.10 20.21
N GLY A 242 -2.33 1.45 21.09
CA GLY A 242 -3.44 2.38 20.81
C GLY A 242 -4.65 1.81 20.06
N TYR A 243 -4.74 0.49 19.86
CA TYR A 243 -5.88 -0.12 19.16
C TYR A 243 -7.03 -0.43 20.13
N GLN A 244 -8.14 0.30 20.03
CA GLN A 244 -9.26 0.22 20.98
C GLN A 244 -9.87 -1.19 21.12
N LEU A 245 -10.09 -1.90 20.01
CA LEU A 245 -10.58 -3.28 20.04
C LEU A 245 -9.60 -4.23 20.76
N GLY A 246 -8.31 -3.88 20.75
CA GLY A 246 -7.27 -4.50 21.57
C GLY A 246 -7.53 -4.32 23.06
N CYS A 247 -7.79 -3.08 23.48
CA CYS A 247 -8.09 -2.74 24.88
C CYS A 247 -9.36 -3.41 25.38
N ASP A 248 -10.42 -3.43 24.56
CA ASP A 248 -11.70 -4.06 24.93
C ASP A 248 -11.52 -5.58 25.11
N GLY A 249 -10.80 -6.22 24.18
CA GLY A 249 -10.41 -7.62 24.31
C GLY A 249 -9.61 -7.88 25.59
N TYR A 250 -8.61 -7.04 25.89
CA TYR A 250 -7.77 -7.19 27.07
C TYR A 250 -8.58 -7.08 28.38
N LYS A 251 -9.46 -6.08 28.49
CA LYS A 251 -10.34 -5.86 29.65
C LYS A 251 -11.25 -7.05 29.92
N ARG A 252 -11.85 -7.63 28.87
CA ARG A 252 -12.69 -8.83 28.98
C ARG A 252 -11.92 -10.02 29.58
N PHE A 253 -10.64 -10.20 29.24
CA PHE A 253 -9.77 -11.22 29.84
C PHE A 253 -9.26 -10.87 31.26
N MET A 254 -9.54 -9.67 31.73
CA MET A 254 -9.27 -9.22 33.11
C MET A 254 -10.52 -9.30 33.99
N GLY A 255 -11.71 -9.56 33.43
CA GLY A 255 -12.96 -9.68 34.17
C GLY A 255 -13.64 -8.34 34.48
N TYR A 256 -13.34 -7.29 33.70
CA TYR A 256 -14.00 -5.97 33.77
C TYR A 256 -15.11 -5.83 32.74
#